data_AF-A0A7K6AXN7-F1
#
_entry.id   AF-A0A7K6AXN7-F1
#
_cell.length_a   1.000
_cell.length_b   1.000
_cell.length_c   1.000
_cell.angle_alpha   90.00
_cell.angle_beta   90.00
_cell.angle_gamma   90.00
#
_symmetry.space_group_name_H-M   'P 1'
#
loop_
_entity.id
_entity.type
_entity.pdbx_description
1 polymer ?
#
loop_
_entity_poly.entity_id
_entity_poly.type
_entity_poly.pdbx_seq_one_letter_code
_entity_poly.pdbx_strand_id
1 'polypeptide(L)'
;VTSGAAMLPALRGCRLGPVLGATLGPPRPPPGPGWVPVRGRKTRHDSVAKSKASRVKLPPPVDPEELLVVIERYRMHRLVLGALRAEFKAEVLQKKRETSQNQENSAELIEEHQRLMAWNNEENARQQARREERIKAEAEEQKRQKLQAAESRARKMEAFLKEKEKEILQLQEEAKTFITSENLEARIEECLDNPRNYNFAIDKDGRIVKRTVLS
;
A
#
# COMPACT_ATOMS: atom_id res chain seq x y z
N VAL A 1 -86.21 -43.16 27.64
CA VAL A 1 -84.97 -42.84 28.39
C VAL A 1 -83.80 -43.48 27.66
N THR A 2 -82.93 -42.63 27.13
CA THR A 2 -81.54 -42.84 26.67
C THR A 2 -81.25 -43.89 25.57
N SER A 3 -81.19 -43.44 24.32
CA SER A 3 -80.32 -44.03 23.31
C SER A 3 -78.89 -43.53 23.53
N GLY A 4 -77.95 -44.46 23.71
CA GLY A 4 -76.53 -44.16 23.85
C GLY A 4 -75.85 -44.19 22.49
N ALA A 5 -75.70 -43.02 21.88
CA ALA A 5 -74.83 -42.87 20.71
C ALA A 5 -73.37 -42.92 21.15
N ALA A 6 -72.68 -44.02 20.83
CA ALA A 6 -71.24 -44.14 20.99
C ALA A 6 -70.53 -43.22 19.98
N MET A 7 -69.96 -42.10 20.45
CA MET A 7 -69.03 -41.28 19.67
C MET A 7 -67.69 -42.02 19.53
N LEU A 8 -67.35 -42.41 18.32
CA LEU A 8 -65.99 -42.81 17.95
C LEU A 8 -65.07 -41.57 17.95
N PRO A 9 -63.94 -41.55 18.66
CA PRO A 9 -63.00 -40.45 18.58
C PRO A 9 -62.24 -40.51 17.26
N ALA A 10 -62.22 -39.38 16.54
CA ALA A 10 -61.44 -39.19 15.33
C ALA A 10 -59.94 -39.40 15.61
N LEU A 11 -59.36 -40.42 14.97
CA LEU A 11 -57.93 -40.67 14.90
C LEU A 11 -57.24 -39.49 14.21
N ARG A 12 -56.64 -38.58 14.99
CA ARG A 12 -55.65 -37.63 14.48
C ARG A 12 -54.42 -38.43 14.06
N GLY A 13 -54.15 -38.45 12.76
CA GLY A 13 -52.95 -39.03 12.18
C GLY A 13 -51.69 -38.31 12.65
N CYS A 14 -51.09 -38.80 13.72
CA CYS A 14 -49.68 -38.58 14.03
C CYS A 14 -48.86 -39.47 13.09
N ARG A 15 -48.33 -38.92 12.00
CA ARG A 15 -47.23 -39.57 11.28
C ARG A 15 -45.97 -39.42 12.14
N LEU A 16 -45.68 -40.43 12.96
CA LEU A 16 -44.36 -40.62 13.54
C LEU A 16 -43.44 -41.13 12.42
N GLY A 17 -42.64 -40.22 11.85
CA GLY A 17 -41.48 -40.62 11.03
C GLY A 17 -40.37 -41.16 11.94
N PRO A 18 -39.51 -42.07 11.43
CA PRO A 18 -38.49 -42.72 12.24
C PRO A 18 -37.42 -41.71 12.69
N VAL A 19 -37.10 -41.75 13.98
CA VAL A 19 -36.01 -40.99 14.61
C VAL A 19 -34.69 -41.61 14.15
N LEU A 20 -34.13 -41.09 13.06
CA LEU A 20 -32.74 -41.33 12.71
C LEU A 20 -31.86 -40.34 13.49
N GLY A 21 -30.81 -40.90 14.10
CA GLY A 21 -29.98 -40.28 15.13
C GLY A 21 -29.52 -38.86 14.82
N ALA A 22 -29.64 -38.00 15.82
CA ALA A 22 -29.11 -36.65 15.83
C ALA A 22 -27.58 -36.69 15.84
N THR A 23 -26.96 -36.70 14.66
CA THR A 23 -25.60 -36.17 14.54
C THR A 23 -25.69 -34.67 14.79
N LEU A 24 -24.95 -34.20 15.79
CA LEU A 24 -24.85 -32.79 16.15
C LEU A 24 -24.20 -32.02 15.01
N GLY A 25 -25.01 -31.57 14.05
CA GLY A 25 -24.61 -30.51 13.14
C GLY A 25 -24.26 -29.24 13.93
N PRO A 26 -23.40 -28.36 13.38
CA PRO A 26 -22.95 -27.17 14.08
C PRO A 26 -24.15 -26.34 14.57
N PRO A 27 -24.06 -25.73 15.77
CA PRO A 27 -25.17 -24.99 16.35
C PRO A 27 -25.61 -23.91 15.37
N ARG A 28 -26.91 -23.93 15.06
CA ARG A 28 -27.55 -22.89 14.25
C ARG A 28 -27.19 -21.54 14.90
N PRO A 29 -26.64 -20.56 14.15
CA PRO A 29 -26.24 -19.30 14.74
C PRO A 29 -27.44 -18.65 15.45
N PRO A 30 -27.21 -17.94 16.56
CA PRO A 30 -28.27 -17.25 17.27
C PRO A 30 -29.02 -16.33 16.28
N PRO A 31 -30.36 -16.22 16.38
CA PRO A 31 -31.09 -15.32 15.50
C PRO A 31 -30.51 -13.92 15.65
N GLY A 32 -29.89 -13.41 14.59
CA GLY A 32 -29.23 -12.11 14.62
C GLY A 32 -30.20 -10.99 15.06
N PRO A 33 -29.70 -9.92 15.69
CA PRO A 33 -30.51 -8.76 16.07
C PRO A 33 -30.93 -8.02 14.79
N GLY A 34 -32.05 -8.43 14.20
CA GLY A 34 -32.40 -7.95 12.87
C GLY A 34 -33.69 -8.50 12.30
N TRP A 35 -34.66 -8.89 13.14
CA TRP A 35 -36.05 -8.94 12.70
C TRP A 35 -36.62 -7.53 12.81
N VAL A 36 -36.03 -6.58 12.08
CA VAL A 36 -36.65 -5.28 11.90
C VAL A 36 -37.95 -5.58 11.15
N PRO A 37 -39.13 -5.32 11.74
CA PRO A 37 -40.37 -5.53 11.02
C PRO A 37 -40.30 -4.68 9.76
N VAL A 38 -40.53 -5.28 8.59
CA VAL A 38 -40.74 -4.53 7.35
C VAL A 38 -41.80 -3.49 7.65
N ARG A 39 -41.43 -2.20 7.61
CA ARG A 39 -42.30 -1.07 7.99
C ARG A 39 -43.68 -1.29 7.37
N GLY A 40 -44.71 -1.39 8.22
CA GLY A 40 -46.11 -1.51 7.79
C GLY A 40 -46.69 -2.93 7.71
N ARG A 41 -45.96 -4.00 8.06
CA ARG A 41 -46.54 -5.34 8.27
C ARG A 41 -46.65 -5.69 9.75
N LYS A 42 -47.68 -6.47 10.11
CA LYS A 42 -47.87 -6.97 11.48
C LYS A 42 -46.81 -7.99 11.85
N THR A 43 -46.29 -7.87 13.06
CA THR A 43 -45.34 -8.77 13.71
C THR A 43 -46.09 -9.92 14.38
N ARG A 44 -45.37 -10.98 14.77
CA ARG A 44 -45.94 -12.15 15.47
C ARG A 44 -46.63 -11.79 16.80
N HIS A 45 -46.16 -10.74 17.49
CA HIS A 45 -46.69 -10.29 18.79
C HIS A 45 -47.87 -9.32 18.68
N ASP A 46 -48.18 -8.84 17.47
CA ASP A 46 -49.25 -7.89 17.26
C ASP A 46 -50.61 -8.59 17.27
N SER A 47 -51.60 -7.96 17.88
CA SER A 47 -52.95 -8.53 17.93
C SER A 47 -53.61 -8.54 16.54
N VAL A 48 -54.45 -9.55 16.31
CA VAL A 48 -55.33 -9.59 15.14
C VAL A 48 -56.31 -8.42 15.23
N ALA A 49 -56.62 -7.80 14.10
CA ALA A 49 -57.58 -6.70 14.10
C ALA A 49 -58.96 -7.20 14.53
N LYS A 50 -59.70 -6.43 15.34
CA LYS A 50 -61.03 -6.81 15.84
C LYS A 50 -61.99 -7.24 14.72
N SER A 51 -61.97 -6.55 13.58
CA SER A 51 -62.77 -6.88 12.39
C SER A 51 -62.35 -8.16 11.64
N LYS A 52 -61.16 -8.69 11.92
CA LYS A 52 -60.63 -9.93 11.33
C LYS A 52 -60.65 -11.10 12.32
N ALA A 53 -60.94 -10.85 13.60
CA ALA A 53 -60.96 -11.86 14.66
C ALA A 53 -62.02 -12.95 14.40
N SER A 54 -63.19 -12.59 13.87
CA SER A 54 -64.28 -13.52 13.53
C SER A 54 -64.37 -13.85 12.04
N ARG A 55 -63.51 -13.27 11.19
CA ARG A 55 -63.58 -13.45 9.73
C ARG A 55 -62.98 -14.79 9.31
N VAL A 56 -63.83 -15.75 8.99
CA VAL A 56 -63.43 -17.02 8.38
C VAL A 56 -63.39 -16.87 6.85
N LYS A 57 -62.35 -17.40 6.19
CA LYS A 57 -62.30 -17.48 4.73
C LYS A 57 -63.06 -18.72 4.28
N LEU A 58 -64.19 -18.53 3.61
CA LEU A 58 -64.91 -19.61 2.96
C LEU A 58 -64.25 -19.94 1.61
N PRO A 59 -64.15 -21.22 1.23
CA PRO A 59 -63.69 -21.57 -0.10
C PRO A 59 -64.69 -21.07 -1.16
N PRO A 60 -64.21 -20.61 -2.32
CA PRO A 60 -65.10 -20.32 -3.43
C PRO A 60 -65.80 -21.61 -3.89
N PRO A 61 -67.01 -21.52 -4.50
CA PRO A 61 -67.63 -22.67 -5.15
C PRO A 61 -66.75 -23.15 -6.30
N VAL A 62 -66.69 -24.46 -6.50
CA VAL A 62 -65.85 -25.11 -7.52
C VAL A 62 -66.72 -26.03 -8.36
N ASP A 63 -66.60 -25.92 -9.68
CA ASP A 63 -67.20 -26.86 -10.63
C ASP A 63 -66.36 -28.15 -10.67
N PRO A 64 -66.95 -29.34 -10.41
CA PRO A 64 -66.23 -30.61 -10.45
C PRO A 64 -65.61 -30.94 -11.81
N GLU A 65 -66.24 -30.58 -12.93
CA GLU A 65 -65.72 -30.91 -14.27
C GLU A 65 -64.46 -30.10 -14.59
N GLU A 66 -64.52 -28.79 -14.35
CA GLU A 66 -63.36 -27.90 -14.53
C GLU A 66 -62.20 -28.30 -13.61
N LEU A 67 -62.49 -28.66 -12.36
CA LEU A 67 -61.47 -29.04 -11.39
C LEU A 67 -60.63 -30.24 -11.88
N LEU A 68 -61.27 -31.26 -12.46
CA LEU A 68 -60.57 -32.44 -12.99
C LEU A 68 -59.63 -32.06 -14.14
N VAL A 69 -60.12 -31.24 -15.08
CA VAL A 69 -59.31 -30.75 -16.20
C VAL A 69 -58.13 -29.91 -15.72
N VAL A 70 -58.36 -29.03 -14.75
CA VAL A 70 -57.33 -28.17 -14.17
C VAL A 70 -56.26 -29.01 -13.45
N ILE A 71 -56.67 -30.00 -12.64
CA ILE A 71 -55.74 -30.89 -11.94
C ILE A 71 -54.81 -31.62 -12.93
N GLU A 72 -55.38 -32.20 -14.00
CA GLU A 72 -54.58 -32.92 -14.99
C GLU A 72 -53.67 -31.99 -15.79
N ARG A 73 -54.14 -30.80 -16.20
CA ARG A 73 -53.28 -29.80 -16.85
C ARG A 73 -52.12 -29.36 -15.97
N TYR A 74 -52.37 -29.12 -14.68
CA TYR A 74 -51.31 -28.77 -13.73
C TYR A 74 -50.33 -29.92 -13.52
N ARG A 75 -50.81 -31.17 -13.48
CA ARG A 75 -49.95 -32.35 -13.40
C ARG A 75 -49.03 -32.41 -14.61
N MET A 76 -49.57 -32.33 -15.82
CA MET A 76 -48.79 -32.39 -17.06
C MET A 76 -47.81 -31.22 -17.17
N HIS A 77 -48.24 -30.00 -16.88
CA HIS A 77 -47.36 -28.82 -16.88
C HIS A 77 -46.20 -28.96 -15.89
N ARG A 78 -46.46 -29.45 -14.66
CA ARG A 78 -45.41 -29.67 -13.66
C ARG A 78 -44.43 -30.76 -14.07
N LEU A 79 -44.89 -31.80 -14.76
CA LEU A 79 -44.02 -32.84 -15.31
C LEU A 79 -43.07 -32.26 -16.34
N VAL A 80 -43.58 -31.48 -17.31
CA VAL A 80 -42.76 -30.83 -18.34
C VAL A 80 -41.74 -29.87 -17.72
N LEU A 81 -42.16 -28.99 -16.79
CA LEU A 81 -41.23 -28.10 -16.10
C LEU A 81 -40.22 -28.85 -15.21
N GLY A 82 -40.62 -29.99 -14.66
CA GLY A 82 -39.73 -30.88 -13.91
C GLY A 82 -38.62 -31.44 -14.78
N ALA A 83 -38.96 -31.90 -16.00
CA ALA A 83 -38.01 -32.39 -16.99
C ALA A 83 -37.05 -31.27 -17.43
N LEU A 84 -37.57 -30.11 -17.83
CA LEU A 84 -36.73 -28.96 -18.22
C LEU A 84 -35.75 -28.53 -17.12
N ARG A 85 -36.21 -28.53 -15.86
CA ARG A 85 -35.34 -28.23 -14.72
C ARG A 85 -34.24 -29.27 -14.53
N ALA A 86 -34.50 -30.54 -14.85
CA ALA A 86 -33.49 -31.59 -14.77
C ALA A 86 -32.41 -31.38 -15.84
N GLU A 87 -32.79 -31.05 -17.08
CA GLU A 87 -31.85 -30.72 -18.16
C GLU A 87 -30.97 -29.52 -17.79
N PHE A 88 -31.55 -28.40 -17.36
CA PHE A 88 -30.76 -27.23 -16.95
C PHE A 88 -29.82 -27.53 -15.77
N LYS A 89 -30.22 -28.40 -14.84
CA LYS A 89 -29.32 -28.84 -13.77
C LYS A 89 -28.16 -29.68 -14.31
N ALA A 90 -28.42 -30.56 -15.27
CA ALA A 90 -27.39 -31.37 -15.92
C ALA A 90 -26.38 -30.47 -16.66
N GLU A 91 -26.83 -29.49 -17.43
CA GLU A 91 -25.98 -28.52 -18.12
C GLU A 91 -25.10 -27.72 -17.14
N VAL A 92 -25.67 -27.21 -16.04
CA VAL A 92 -24.91 -26.47 -15.03
C VAL A 92 -23.83 -27.35 -14.41
N LEU A 93 -24.12 -28.63 -14.16
CA LEU A 93 -23.14 -29.58 -13.64
C LEU A 93 -22.05 -29.91 -14.67
N GLN A 94 -22.40 -30.04 -15.96
CA GLN A 94 -21.43 -30.24 -17.04
C GLN A 94 -20.48 -29.05 -17.17
N LYS A 95 -21.02 -27.82 -17.25
CA LYS A 95 -20.21 -26.60 -17.28
C LYS A 95 -19.27 -26.50 -16.08
N LYS A 96 -19.75 -26.86 -14.89
CA LYS A 96 -18.91 -26.90 -13.69
C LYS A 96 -17.75 -27.90 -13.83
N ARG A 97 -17.99 -29.07 -14.40
CA ARG A 97 -16.93 -30.07 -14.65
C ARG A 97 -15.94 -29.58 -15.71
N GLU A 98 -16.41 -29.00 -16.80
CA GLU A 98 -15.57 -28.41 -17.84
C GLU A 98 -14.67 -27.31 -17.28
N THR A 99 -15.19 -26.43 -16.41
CA THR A 99 -14.36 -25.42 -15.73
C THR A 99 -13.31 -26.03 -14.82
N SER A 100 -13.60 -27.17 -14.19
CA SER A 100 -12.62 -27.91 -13.39
C SER A 100 -11.58 -28.61 -14.26
N GLN A 101 -11.95 -29.16 -15.42
CA GLN A 101 -11.02 -29.78 -16.37
C GLN A 101 -10.13 -28.75 -17.07
N ASN A 102 -10.62 -27.53 -17.29
CA ASN A 102 -9.77 -26.42 -17.75
C ASN A 102 -8.63 -26.07 -16.76
N GLN A 103 -8.64 -26.59 -15.53
CA GLN A 103 -7.49 -26.52 -14.63
C GLN A 103 -6.33 -27.40 -15.11
N GLU A 104 -6.55 -28.42 -15.94
CA GLU A 104 -5.45 -29.19 -16.54
C GLU A 104 -4.67 -28.32 -17.54
N ASN A 105 -5.34 -27.43 -18.28
CA ASN A 105 -4.68 -26.38 -19.07
C ASN A 105 -3.86 -25.41 -18.19
N SER A 106 -4.11 -25.35 -16.87
CA SER A 106 -3.27 -24.56 -15.97
C SER A 106 -1.88 -25.16 -15.76
N ALA A 107 -1.69 -26.47 -15.95
CA ALA A 107 -0.37 -27.09 -15.92
C ALA A 107 0.50 -26.61 -17.08
N GLU A 108 -0.05 -26.54 -18.30
CA GLU A 108 0.64 -25.98 -19.47
C GLU A 108 1.01 -24.51 -19.24
N LEU A 109 0.10 -23.72 -18.67
CA LEU A 109 0.39 -22.32 -18.29
C LEU A 109 1.50 -22.21 -17.23
N ILE A 110 1.57 -23.15 -16.29
CA ILE A 110 2.65 -23.21 -15.28
C ILE A 110 3.98 -23.53 -15.96
N GLU A 111 4.01 -24.46 -16.92
CA GLU A 111 5.22 -24.78 -17.68
C GLU A 111 5.69 -23.59 -18.53
N GLU A 112 4.78 -22.90 -19.22
CA GLU A 112 5.08 -21.68 -19.97
C GLU A 112 5.65 -20.59 -19.05
N HIS A 113 5.02 -20.39 -17.89
CA HIS A 113 5.52 -19.46 -16.88
C HIS A 113 6.94 -19.82 -16.42
N GLN A 114 7.21 -21.10 -16.16
CA GLN A 114 8.56 -21.55 -15.79
C GLN A 114 9.58 -21.28 -16.89
N ARG A 115 9.24 -21.51 -18.16
CA ARG A 115 10.11 -21.20 -19.31
C ARG A 115 10.42 -19.70 -19.41
N LEU A 116 9.41 -18.85 -19.24
CA LEU A 116 9.58 -17.40 -19.25
C LEU A 116 10.45 -16.92 -18.08
N MET A 117 10.30 -17.51 -16.89
CA MET A 117 11.13 -17.18 -15.73
C MET A 117 12.58 -17.60 -15.95
N ALA A 118 12.82 -18.77 -16.53
CA ALA A 118 14.17 -19.21 -16.89
C ALA A 118 14.83 -18.24 -17.88
N TRP A 119 14.12 -17.85 -18.93
CA TRP A 119 14.61 -16.88 -19.91
C TRP A 119 14.91 -15.50 -19.29
N ASN A 120 14.04 -15.02 -18.39
CA ASN A 120 14.27 -13.76 -17.67
C ASN A 120 15.54 -13.82 -16.80
N ASN A 121 15.78 -14.94 -16.13
CA ASN A 121 16.97 -15.15 -15.31
C ASN A 121 18.24 -15.15 -16.16
N GLU A 122 18.22 -15.78 -17.32
CA GLU A 122 19.35 -15.76 -18.26
C GLU A 122 19.67 -14.35 -18.74
N GLU A 123 18.65 -13.56 -19.08
CA GLU A 123 18.85 -12.18 -19.53
C GLU A 123 19.33 -11.27 -18.39
N ASN A 124 18.83 -11.47 -17.17
CA ASN A 124 19.33 -10.77 -15.98
C ASN A 124 20.81 -11.10 -15.72
N ALA A 125 21.22 -12.37 -15.89
CA ALA A 125 22.61 -12.78 -15.75
C ALA A 125 23.51 -12.09 -16.78
N ARG A 126 23.06 -11.98 -18.05
CA ARG A 126 23.78 -11.23 -19.10
C ARG A 126 23.92 -9.75 -18.75
N GLN A 127 22.86 -9.12 -18.26
CA GLN A 127 22.90 -7.71 -17.85
C GLN A 127 23.80 -7.51 -16.63
N GLN A 128 23.78 -8.43 -15.68
CA GLN A 128 24.62 -8.37 -14.49
C GLN A 128 26.11 -8.39 -14.86
N ALA A 129 26.52 -9.27 -15.77
CA ALA A 129 27.90 -9.30 -16.27
C ALA A 129 28.33 -7.94 -16.87
N ARG A 130 27.48 -7.32 -17.70
CA ARG A 130 27.75 -5.98 -18.26
C ARG A 130 27.85 -4.89 -17.19
N ARG A 131 27.01 -4.97 -16.14
CA ARG A 131 27.07 -4.02 -15.02
C ARG A 131 28.37 -4.17 -14.23
N GLU A 132 28.81 -5.40 -14.00
CA GLU A 132 30.07 -5.67 -13.30
C GLU A 132 31.28 -5.17 -14.07
N GLU A 133 31.31 -5.36 -15.40
CA GLU A 133 32.35 -4.78 -16.26
C GLU A 133 32.38 -3.25 -16.16
N ARG A 134 31.22 -2.60 -16.26
CA ARG A 134 31.11 -1.15 -16.11
C ARG A 134 31.59 -0.67 -14.74
N ILE A 135 31.17 -1.33 -13.66
CA ILE A 135 31.57 -0.98 -12.29
C ILE A 135 33.08 -1.12 -12.10
N LYS A 136 33.70 -2.16 -12.69
CA LYS A 136 35.17 -2.33 -12.64
C LYS A 136 35.88 -1.15 -13.34
N ALA A 137 35.42 -0.76 -14.53
CA ALA A 137 35.97 0.39 -15.24
C ALA A 137 35.81 1.70 -14.45
N GLU A 138 34.61 1.97 -13.92
CA GLU A 138 34.35 3.14 -13.08
C GLU A 138 35.23 3.15 -11.82
N ALA A 139 35.45 1.99 -11.19
CA ALA A 139 36.32 1.87 -10.02
C ALA A 139 37.79 2.17 -10.35
N GLU A 140 38.28 1.75 -11.52
CA GLU A 140 39.63 2.08 -11.99
C GLU A 140 39.78 3.58 -12.28
N GLU A 141 38.79 4.19 -12.94
CA GLU A 141 38.77 5.63 -13.19
C GLU A 141 38.74 6.43 -11.89
N GLN A 142 37.90 6.04 -10.93
CA GLN A 142 37.85 6.68 -9.62
C GLN A 142 39.18 6.55 -8.87
N LYS A 143 39.88 5.41 -8.98
CA LYS A 143 41.22 5.27 -8.40
C LYS A 143 42.20 6.26 -9.04
N ARG A 144 42.21 6.39 -10.37
CA ARG A 144 43.06 7.37 -11.08
C ARG A 144 42.75 8.81 -10.66
N GLN A 145 41.47 9.18 -10.61
CA GLN A 145 41.05 10.51 -10.17
C GLN A 145 41.44 10.79 -8.72
N LYS A 146 41.32 9.82 -7.81
CA LYS A 146 41.75 9.97 -6.41
C LYS A 146 43.25 10.20 -6.30
N LEU A 147 44.07 9.48 -7.07
CA LEU A 147 45.52 9.68 -7.11
C LEU A 147 45.87 11.08 -7.62
N GLN A 148 45.31 11.51 -8.75
CA GLN A 148 45.52 12.86 -9.29
C GLN A 148 45.06 13.95 -8.31
N ALA A 149 43.91 13.75 -7.66
CA ALA A 149 43.41 14.67 -6.64
C ALA A 149 44.37 14.73 -5.44
N ALA A 150 44.90 13.61 -4.98
CA ALA A 150 45.88 13.56 -3.90
C ALA A 150 47.18 14.30 -4.27
N GLU A 151 47.72 14.07 -5.47
CA GLU A 151 48.89 14.79 -5.97
C GLU A 151 48.65 16.30 -6.05
N SER A 152 47.51 16.72 -6.59
CA SER A 152 47.17 18.15 -6.67
C SER A 152 47.01 18.80 -5.31
N ARG A 153 46.44 18.07 -4.33
CA ARG A 153 46.31 18.54 -2.94
C ARG A 153 47.66 18.64 -2.26
N ALA A 154 48.55 17.67 -2.46
CA ALA A 154 49.90 17.70 -1.93
C ALA A 154 50.66 18.93 -2.44
N ARG A 155 50.63 19.20 -3.76
CA ARG A 155 51.27 20.40 -4.35
C ARG A 155 50.70 21.71 -3.79
N LYS A 156 49.38 21.81 -3.64
CA LYS A 156 48.73 22.99 -3.05
C LYS A 156 49.13 23.18 -1.59
N MET A 157 49.21 22.09 -0.82
CA MET A 157 49.64 22.12 0.57
C MET A 157 51.10 22.56 0.67
N GLU A 158 51.99 22.01 -0.15
CA GLU A 158 53.40 22.42 -0.19
C GLU A 158 53.56 23.91 -0.54
N ALA A 159 52.80 24.41 -1.52
CA ALA A 159 52.82 25.84 -1.86
C ALA A 159 52.33 26.70 -0.69
N PHE A 160 51.23 26.30 -0.06
CA PHE A 160 50.68 26.99 1.11
C PHE A 160 51.65 27.01 2.29
N LEU A 161 52.30 25.89 2.60
CA LEU A 161 53.31 25.81 3.66
C LEU A 161 54.48 26.76 3.38
N LYS A 162 54.97 26.80 2.14
CA LYS A 162 56.05 27.74 1.75
C LYS A 162 55.64 29.20 1.86
N GLU A 163 54.40 29.55 1.56
CA GLU A 163 53.88 30.92 1.75
C GLU A 163 53.82 31.27 3.24
N LYS A 164 53.31 30.36 4.08
CA LYS A 164 53.26 30.56 5.53
C LYS A 164 54.63 30.62 6.19
N GLU A 165 55.59 29.83 5.73
CA GLU A 165 56.99 29.94 6.16
C GLU A 165 57.56 31.32 5.86
N LYS A 166 57.30 31.88 4.67
CA LYS A 166 57.73 33.24 4.33
C LYS A 166 57.06 34.29 5.21
N GLU A 167 55.75 34.18 5.46
CA GLU A 167 55.04 35.08 6.37
C GLU A 167 55.64 35.04 7.79
N ILE A 168 55.95 33.84 8.30
CA ILE A 168 56.58 33.68 9.62
C ILE A 168 57.96 34.36 9.64
N LEU A 169 58.77 34.17 8.60
CA LEU A 169 60.09 34.81 8.50
C LEU A 169 59.98 36.35 8.47
N GLN A 170 59.03 36.89 7.70
CA GLN A 170 58.75 38.34 7.68
C GLN A 170 58.34 38.85 9.06
N LEU A 171 57.43 38.15 9.75
CA LEU A 171 57.02 38.51 11.10
C LEU A 171 58.18 38.41 12.11
N GLN A 172 59.11 37.46 11.94
CA GLN A 172 60.32 37.37 12.77
C GLN A 172 61.26 38.56 12.55
N GLU A 173 61.36 39.07 11.33
CA GLU A 173 62.13 40.27 11.02
C GLU A 173 61.47 41.52 11.61
N GLU A 174 60.15 41.67 11.42
CA GLU A 174 59.35 42.79 11.97
C GLU A 174 59.30 42.78 13.51
N ALA A 175 59.31 41.60 14.13
CA ALA A 175 59.31 41.46 15.57
C ALA A 175 60.57 42.04 16.23
N LYS A 176 61.71 42.05 15.52
CA LYS A 176 62.95 42.68 16.01
C LYS A 176 62.80 44.20 16.17
N THR A 177 61.88 44.80 15.41
CA THR A 177 61.56 46.23 15.47
C THR A 177 60.50 46.59 16.50
N PHE A 178 59.92 45.63 17.22
CA PHE A 178 58.94 45.91 18.27
C PHE A 178 59.57 46.63 19.47
N ILE A 179 58.74 47.44 20.15
CA ILE A 179 59.14 48.19 21.33
C ILE A 179 59.10 47.25 22.54
N THR A 180 60.26 46.99 23.13
CA THR A 180 60.42 46.26 24.39
C THR A 180 60.61 47.25 25.54
N SER A 181 60.51 46.79 26.79
CA SER A 181 60.72 47.63 27.99
C SER A 181 62.10 48.30 28.00
N GLU A 182 63.10 47.67 27.40
CA GLU A 182 64.49 48.14 27.33
C GLU A 182 64.67 49.24 26.28
N ASN A 183 63.96 49.16 25.14
CA ASN A 183 64.06 50.11 24.03
C ASN A 183 63.02 51.25 24.09
N LEU A 184 62.28 51.37 25.19
CA LEU A 184 61.10 52.21 25.29
C LEU A 184 61.44 53.71 25.29
N GLU A 185 62.36 54.14 26.14
CA GLU A 185 62.73 55.57 26.26
C GLU A 185 63.33 56.11 24.96
N ALA A 186 64.23 55.35 24.33
CA ALA A 186 64.87 55.73 23.06
C ALA A 186 63.86 55.87 21.90
N ARG A 187 62.83 55.00 21.84
CA ARG A 187 61.79 55.10 20.81
C ARG A 187 60.83 56.27 21.04
N ILE A 188 60.60 56.70 22.29
CA ILE A 188 59.79 57.88 22.59
C ILE A 188 60.48 59.14 22.03
N GLU A 189 61.79 59.28 22.28
CA GLU A 189 62.57 60.42 21.82
C GLU A 189 62.61 60.48 20.27
N GLU A 190 62.90 59.36 19.61
CA GLU A 190 62.90 59.27 18.13
C GLU A 190 61.55 59.64 17.51
N CYS A 191 60.43 59.26 18.15
CA CYS A 191 59.08 59.59 17.69
C CYS A 191 58.74 61.08 17.86
N LEU A 192 59.27 61.74 18.90
CA LEU A 192 59.09 63.18 19.12
C LEU A 192 59.90 63.99 18.10
N ASP A 193 61.12 63.52 17.77
CA ASP A 193 62.00 64.18 16.80
C ASP A 193 61.53 64.00 15.34
N ASN A 194 60.87 62.89 15.01
CA ASN A 194 60.46 62.56 13.64
C ASN A 194 58.93 62.39 13.49
N PRO A 195 58.16 63.48 13.34
CA PRO A 195 56.73 63.40 13.10
C PRO A 195 56.43 62.76 11.73
N ARG A 196 55.66 61.66 11.71
CA ARG A 196 55.21 61.00 10.46
C ARG A 196 53.83 61.51 10.01
N ASN A 197 53.73 61.97 8.77
CA ASN A 197 52.48 62.42 8.15
C ASN A 197 51.95 61.39 7.14
N TYR A 198 50.74 60.86 7.39
CA TYR A 198 50.05 59.91 6.51
C TYR A 198 49.06 60.58 5.53
N ASN A 199 48.98 61.91 5.48
CA ASN A 199 48.06 62.62 4.59
C ASN A 199 48.56 62.55 3.14
N PHE A 200 47.75 61.94 2.26
CA PHE A 200 47.95 61.94 0.81
C PHE A 200 46.63 62.26 0.09
N ALA A 201 46.74 62.86 -1.10
CA ALA A 201 45.58 63.08 -1.97
C ALA A 201 45.60 62.07 -3.13
N ILE A 202 44.42 61.78 -3.69
CA ILE A 202 44.28 60.90 -4.87
C ILE A 202 43.57 61.69 -5.97
N ASP A 203 44.14 61.69 -7.16
CA ASP A 203 43.55 62.32 -8.35
C ASP A 203 42.40 61.48 -8.92
N LYS A 204 41.61 62.06 -9.83
CA LYS A 204 40.54 61.35 -10.55
C LYS A 204 41.06 60.15 -11.37
N ASP A 205 42.34 60.16 -11.75
CA ASP A 205 43.03 59.07 -12.44
C ASP A 205 43.63 58.01 -11.48
N GLY A 206 43.36 58.11 -10.18
CA GLY A 206 43.84 57.17 -9.16
C GLY A 206 45.32 57.34 -8.78
N ARG A 207 45.98 58.43 -9.20
CA ARG A 207 47.37 58.71 -8.84
C ARG A 207 47.46 59.29 -7.44
N ILE A 208 48.41 58.78 -6.64
CA ILE A 208 48.65 59.24 -5.28
C ILE A 208 49.61 60.43 -5.31
N VAL A 209 49.15 61.60 -4.87
CA VAL A 209 49.96 62.81 -4.69
C VAL A 209 50.27 62.95 -3.20
N LYS A 210 51.52 62.61 -2.83
CA LYS A 210 52.02 62.81 -1.46
C LYS A 210 52.51 64.25 -1.34
N ARG A 211 51.95 65.00 -0.39
CA ARG A 211 52.38 66.37 -0.08
C ARG A 211 53.48 66.31 0.96
N THR A 212 54.69 65.89 0.58
CA THR A 212 55.84 65.94 1.50
C THR A 212 56.32 67.38 1.63
N VAL A 213 55.92 68.03 2.72
CA VAL A 213 56.64 69.14 3.34
C VAL A 213 56.54 68.90 4.82
N LEU A 214 57.63 68.49 5.45
CA LEU A 214 57.82 68.63 6.88
C LEU A 214 59.20 69.26 7.05
N SER A 215 59.18 70.49 7.57
CA SER A 215 60.33 71.15 8.20
C SER A 215 60.50 70.59 9.60
#